data_AF-W8NT14-F1
#
_entry.id   AF-W8NT14-F1
#
_cell.length_a   1.000
_cell.length_b   1.000
_cell.length_c   1.000
_cell.angle_alpha   90.00
_cell.angle_beta   90.00
_cell.angle_gamma   90.00
#
_symmetry.space_group_name_H-M   'P 1'
#
loop_
_entity.id
_entity.type
_entity.pdbx_description
1 polymer ?
#
loop_
_entity_poly.entity_id
_entity_poly.type
_entity_poly.pdbx_seq_one_letter_code
_entity_poly.pdbx_strand_id
1 'polypeptide(L)'
;MGRMEEVLRLINGGKRFPQDIARELGTTVEEVEGIIELLKSLGYIEEVEQGPACETCPLRKVCYGKCLVPRVKVLRPSFRVDR
;
A
#
# COMPACT_ATOMS: atom_id res chain seq x y z
N MET A 1 -12.52 11.56 -12.91
CA MET A 1 -11.43 11.46 -11.91
C MET A 1 -10.13 11.40 -12.67
N GLY A 2 -9.10 12.09 -12.17
CA GLY A 2 -7.74 12.04 -12.72
C GLY A 2 -6.99 10.78 -12.28
N ARG A 3 -5.91 10.45 -13.00
CA ARG A 3 -5.07 9.26 -12.73
C ARG A 3 -4.50 9.22 -11.30
N MET A 4 -4.06 10.37 -10.77
CA MET A 4 -3.58 10.49 -9.38
C MET A 4 -4.63 10.08 -8.35
N GLU A 5 -5.87 10.53 -8.53
CA GLU A 5 -6.99 10.24 -7.62
C GLU A 5 -7.30 8.74 -7.61
N GLU A 6 -7.24 8.09 -8.78
CA GLU A 6 -7.47 6.65 -8.89
C GLU A 6 -6.36 5.81 -8.25
N VAL A 7 -5.09 6.18 -8.47
CA VAL A 7 -3.96 5.51 -7.81
C VAL A 7 -4.08 5.64 -6.29
N LEU A 8 -4.36 6.85 -5.78
CA LEU A 8 -4.56 7.07 -4.35
C LEU A 8 -5.74 6.27 -3.80
N ARG A 9 -6.86 6.20 -4.54
CA ARG A 9 -8.03 5.38 -4.18
C ARG A 9 -7.68 3.89 -4.06
N LEU A 10 -6.89 3.35 -4.98
CA LEU A 10 -6.48 1.94 -4.97
C LEU A 10 -5.52 1.63 -3.81
N ILE A 11 -4.57 2.52 -3.53
CA ILE A 11 -3.68 2.41 -2.36
C ILE A 11 -4.50 2.44 -1.06
N ASN A 12 -5.46 3.37 -0.95
CA ASN A 12 -6.37 3.44 0.19
C ASN A 12 -7.28 2.19 0.30
N GLY A 13 -7.60 1.55 -0.82
CA GLY A 13 -8.29 0.26 -0.89
C GLY A 13 -7.42 -0.95 -0.52
N GLY A 14 -6.14 -0.74 -0.20
CA GLY A 14 -5.22 -1.78 0.27
C GLY A 14 -4.36 -2.43 -0.81
N LYS A 15 -4.34 -1.90 -2.05
CA LYS A 15 -3.39 -2.32 -3.07
C LYS A 15 -2.00 -1.81 -2.71
N ARG A 16 -1.04 -2.73 -2.59
CA ARG A 16 0.29 -2.43 -2.05
C ARG A 16 1.39 -2.36 -3.10
N PHE A 17 1.13 -2.89 -4.30
CA PHE A 17 2.14 -3.10 -5.33
C PHE A 17 1.81 -2.33 -6.62
N PRO A 18 2.78 -1.60 -7.21
CA PRO A 18 2.57 -0.86 -8.46
C PRO A 18 2.06 -1.72 -9.62
N GLN A 19 2.50 -2.97 -9.71
CA GLN A 19 2.10 -3.88 -10.79
C GLN A 19 0.61 -4.22 -10.74
N ASP A 20 0.05 -4.37 -9.54
CA ASP A 20 -1.38 -4.64 -9.35
C ASP A 20 -2.22 -3.40 -9.72
N ILE A 21 -1.74 -2.22 -9.36
CA ILE A 21 -2.38 -0.93 -9.67
C ILE A 21 -2.36 -0.70 -11.18
N ALA A 22 -1.22 -0.92 -11.84
CA ALA A 22 -1.07 -0.78 -13.28
C ALA A 22 -2.01 -1.71 -14.04
N ARG A 23 -2.09 -2.98 -13.61
CA ARG A 23 -3.03 -3.96 -14.18
C ARG A 23 -4.49 -3.54 -14.03
N GLU A 24 -4.85 -2.97 -12.88
CA GLU A 24 -6.23 -2.54 -12.60
C GLU A 24 -6.63 -1.27 -13.36
N LEU A 25 -5.66 -0.37 -13.61
CA LEU A 25 -5.86 0.87 -14.35
C LEU A 25 -5.61 0.74 -15.87
N GLY A 26 -5.15 -0.43 -16.35
CA GLY A 26 -4.84 -0.64 -17.77
C GLY A 26 -3.68 0.23 -18.27
N THR A 27 -2.65 0.42 -17.45
CA THR A 27 -1.49 1.29 -17.72
C THR A 27 -0.17 0.54 -17.48
N THR A 28 0.96 1.21 -17.72
CA THR A 28 2.29 0.68 -17.45
C THR A 28 2.69 0.88 -15.99
N VAL A 29 3.64 0.07 -15.54
CA VAL A 29 4.19 0.18 -14.19
C VAL A 29 4.94 1.51 -14.02
N GLU A 30 5.67 1.97 -15.04
CA GLU A 30 6.43 3.23 -14.94
C GLU A 30 5.51 4.44 -14.72
N GLU A 31 4.35 4.47 -15.37
CA GLU A 31 3.39 5.55 -15.18
C GLU A 31 2.86 5.58 -13.74
N VAL A 32 2.55 4.40 -13.18
CA VAL A 32 2.09 4.27 -11.80
C VAL A 32 3.18 4.64 -10.80
N GLU A 33 4.43 4.23 -11.04
CA GLU A 33 5.57 4.62 -10.20
C GLU A 33 5.79 6.13 -10.20
N GLY A 34 5.69 6.79 -11.36
CA GLY A 34 5.76 8.25 -11.45
C GLY A 34 4.67 8.94 -10.63
N ILE A 35 3.44 8.42 -10.67
CA ILE A 35 2.33 8.92 -9.85
C ILE A 35 2.58 8.69 -8.36
N ILE A 36 3.10 7.52 -7.98
CA ILE A 36 3.43 7.20 -6.58
C ILE A 36 4.48 8.17 -6.03
N GLU A 37 5.54 8.46 -6.78
CA GLU A 37 6.58 9.40 -6.35
C GLU A 37 6.04 10.83 -6.19
N LEU A 38 5.13 11.26 -7.06
CA LEU A 38 4.40 12.52 -6.89
C LEU A 38 3.56 12.53 -5.61
N LEU A 39 2.77 11.47 -5.37
CA LEU A 39 1.94 11.35 -4.17
C LEU A 39 2.78 11.29 -2.88
N LYS A 40 3.94 10.65 -2.91
CA LYS A 40 4.92 10.63 -1.79
C LYS A 40 5.46 12.03 -1.53
N SER A 41 5.89 12.74 -2.59
CA SER A 41 6.43 14.09 -2.49
C SER A 41 5.41 15.11 -1.95
N LEU A 42 4.12 14.90 -2.28
CA LEU A 42 3.01 15.69 -1.76
C LEU A 42 2.56 15.26 -0.35
N GLY A 43 3.14 14.18 0.18
CA GLY A 43 2.83 13.67 1.51
C GLY A 43 1.47 12.98 1.62
N TYR A 44 0.86 12.52 0.52
CA TYR A 44 -0.41 11.75 0.55
C TYR A 44 -0.22 10.28 0.91
N ILE A 45 0.96 9.74 0.61
CA ILE A 45 1.31 8.35 0.91
C ILE A 45 2.72 8.28 1.50
N GLU A 46 2.92 7.29 2.37
CA GLU A 46 4.20 6.94 2.97
C GLU A 46 4.60 5.52 2.55
N GLU A 47 5.91 5.27 2.44
CA GLU A 47 6.46 3.94 2.22
C GLU A 47 6.86 3.38 3.57
N VAL A 48 6.16 2.34 4.03
CA VAL A 48 6.38 1.72 5.33
C VAL A 48 6.92 0.31 5.15
N GLU A 49 7.84 -0.07 6.01
CA GLU A 49 8.33 -1.44 6.04
C GLU A 49 7.33 -2.31 6.79
N GLN A 50 6.63 -3.17 6.06
CA GLN A 50 5.69 -4.11 6.65
C GLN A 50 6.39 -5.45 6.83
N GLY A 51 6.64 -5.84 8.08
CA GLY A 51 7.28 -7.10 8.43
C GLY A 51 6.37 -8.08 9.16
N PRO A 52 6.88 -9.28 9.49
CA PRO A 52 6.16 -10.26 10.26
C PRO A 52 5.82 -9.70 11.65
N ALA A 53 4.56 -9.31 11.85
CA ALA A 53 4.06 -8.87 13.15
C ALA A 53 3.80 -10.04 14.12
N CYS A 54 4.03 -11.28 13.67
CA CYS A 54 3.61 -12.48 14.40
C CYS A 54 4.35 -12.64 15.73
N GLU A 55 5.60 -12.14 15.84
CA GLU A 55 6.40 -12.26 17.06
C GLU A 55 5.79 -11.53 18.27
N THR A 56 5.12 -10.39 18.03
CA THR A 56 4.49 -9.57 19.07
C THR A 56 2.96 -9.62 19.05
N CYS A 57 2.36 -10.38 18.11
CA CYS A 57 0.91 -10.42 17.94
C CYS A 57 0.21 -11.23 19.04
N PRO A 58 -0.73 -10.63 19.81
CA PRO A 58 -1.49 -11.34 20.85
C PRO A 58 -2.31 -12.52 20.31
N LEU A 59 -2.69 -12.48 19.02
CA LEU A 59 -3.48 -13.52 18.36
C LEU A 59 -2.63 -14.66 17.78
N ARG A 60 -1.30 -14.65 17.96
CA ARG A 60 -0.37 -15.65 17.39
C ARG A 60 -0.80 -17.09 17.64
N LYS A 61 -1.30 -17.39 18.85
CA LYS A 61 -1.73 -18.74 19.27
C LYS A 61 -2.93 -19.28 18.49
N VAL A 62 -3.73 -18.41 17.87
CA VAL A 62 -4.97 -18.76 17.16
C VAL A 62 -4.86 -18.56 15.64
N CYS A 63 -4.07 -17.57 15.22
CA CYS A 63 -3.87 -17.24 13.80
C CYS A 63 -2.86 -18.16 13.11
N TYR A 64 -1.93 -18.78 13.86
CA TYR A 64 -0.85 -19.63 13.34
C TYR A 64 0.00 -18.96 12.23
N GLY A 65 0.09 -17.63 12.25
CA GLY A 65 0.87 -16.91 11.24
C GLY A 65 0.21 -16.80 9.87
N LYS A 66 -1.11 -17.03 9.75
CA LYS A 66 -1.85 -16.77 8.50
C LYS A 66 -1.74 -15.33 7.99
N CYS A 67 -1.42 -14.38 8.88
CA CYS A 67 -1.17 -12.98 8.54
C CYS A 67 0.31 -12.65 8.25
N LEU A 68 1.20 -13.65 8.22
CA LEU A 68 2.61 -13.44 7.89
C LEU A 68 2.72 -12.93 6.45
N VAL A 69 3.05 -11.65 6.34
CA VAL A 69 3.57 -11.07 5.10
C VAL A 69 5.09 -11.05 5.20
N PRO A 70 5.82 -11.34 4.11
CA PRO A 70 7.26 -11.13 4.06
C PRO A 70 7.59 -9.68 4.42
N ARG A 71 8.81 -9.41 4.91
CA ARG A 71 9.28 -8.02 5.04
C ARG A 71 9.31 -7.39 3.66
N VAL A 72 8.34 -6.52 3.38
CA VAL A 72 8.23 -5.80 2.12
C VAL A 72 7.91 -4.35 2.41
N LYS A 73 8.41 -3.47 1.55
CA LYS A 73 8.01 -2.07 1.56
C LYS A 73 6.64 -1.96 0.91
N VAL A 74 5.72 -1.28 1.60
CA VAL A 74 4.34 -1.12 1.14
C VAL A 74 3.94 0.34 1.19
N LEU A 75 3.08 0.73 0.27
CA LEU A 75 2.51 2.07 0.22
C LEU A 75 1.30 2.16 1.15
N ARG A 76 1.24 3.19 1.97
CA ARG A 76 0.14 3.46 2.88
C ARG A 76 -0.29 4.93 2.78
N PRO A 77 -1.58 5.26 2.83
CA PRO A 77 -2.02 6.64 2.99
C PRO A 77 -1.47 7.25 4.29
N SER A 78 -0.94 8.46 4.21
CA SER A 78 -0.36 9.18 5.36
C SER A 78 -1.43 9.77 6.28
N PHE A 79 -2.62 10.04 5.75
CA PHE A 79 -3.72 10.62 6.50
C PHE A 79 -4.49 9.55 7.27
N ARG A 80 -4.79 9.84 8.54
CA ARG A 80 -5.73 9.06 9.33
C ARG A 80 -7.14 9.56 8.99
N VAL A 81 -7.97 8.69 8.43
CA VAL A 81 -9.40 8.95 8.38
C VAL A 81 -9.92 8.66 9.79
N ASP A 82 -9.98 9.68 10.64
CA ASP A 82 -10.71 9.59 11.89
C ASP A 82 -12.18 9.34 11.52
N ARG A 83 -12.68 8.14 11.83
CA ARG A 83 -14.08 7.74 11.69
C ARG A 83 -14.78 7.86 13.02
#